data_AF-A0A226QK32-F1
#
_entry.id   AF-A0A226QK32-F1
#
_cell.length_a   1.000
_cell.length_b   1.000
_cell.length_c   1.000
_cell.angle_alpha   90.00
_cell.angle_beta   90.00
_cell.angle_gamma   90.00
#
_symmetry.space_group_name_H-M   'P 1'
#
loop_
_entity.id
_entity.type
_entity.pdbx_description
1 polymer ?
#
loop_
_entity_poly.entity_id
_entity_poly.type
_entity_poly.pdbx_seq_one_letter_code
_entity_poly.pdbx_strand_id
1 'polypeptide(L)' 'MEKIKELAQLIQNAKNITIFTGAGMSTESGIPDFRSKNGIYSQEENVEHYLSEYYFHKNPKDFWAKFKRIFSVKIPTTW' A
#
# COMPACT_ATOMS: atom_id res chain seq x y z
N MET A 1 18.70 19.84 -8.01
CA MET A 1 19.73 19.70 -6.94
C MET A 1 19.49 20.64 -5.76
N GLU A 2 19.06 21.88 -5.99
CA GLU A 2 18.79 22.87 -4.93
C GLU A 2 17.74 22.40 -3.89
N LYS A 3 16.58 21.89 -4.34
CA LYS A 3 15.54 21.34 -3.44
C LYS A 3 16.02 20.18 -2.55
N ILE A 4 16.97 19.37 -3.03
CA ILE A 4 17.53 18.25 -2.25
C ILE A 4 18.41 18.79 -1.13
N LYS A 5 19.21 19.83 -1.41
CA LYS A 5 20.04 20.50 -0.40
C LYS A 5 19.20 21.18 0.67
N GLU A 6 18.12 21.86 0.24
CA GLU A 6 17.16 22.48 1.15
C GLU A 6 16.51 21.44 2.08
N LEU A 7 15.99 20.34 1.53
CA LEU A 7 15.42 19.24 2.32
C LEU A 7 16.44 18.65 3.31
N ALA A 8 17.68 18.42 2.87
CA ALA A 8 18.73 17.89 3.73
C ALA A 8 19.02 18.81 4.92
N GLN A 9 19.03 20.14 4.70
CA GLN A 9 19.23 21.11 5.77
C GLN A 9 18.05 21.14 6.75
N LEU A 10 16.81 21.06 6.25
CA LEU A 10 15.61 20.96 7.08
C LEU A 10 15.64 19.71 7.96
N ILE A 11 16.03 18.56 7.39
CA ILE A 11 16.18 17.30 8.15
C ILE A 11 17.28 17.43 9.21
N GLN A 12 18.44 18.00 8.85
CA GLN A 12 19.57 18.13 9.77
C GLN A 12 19.26 19.03 10.98
N ASN A 13 18.46 20.09 10.77
CA ASN A 13 18.13 21.06 11.82
C ASN A 13 16.89 20.68 12.64
N ALA A 14 16.10 19.69 12.20
CA ALA A 14 14.89 19.30 12.88
C ALA A 14 15.19 18.59 14.20
N LYS A 15 14.55 19.04 15.27
CA LYS A 15 14.62 18.40 16.60
C LYS A 15 13.66 17.23 16.76
N ASN A 16 12.55 17.26 16.01
CA ASN A 16 11.52 16.22 16.01
C ASN A 16 11.02 16.06 14.58
N ILE A 17 11.06 14.83 14.06
CA ILE A 17 10.62 14.51 12.69
C ILE A 17 9.48 13.50 12.78
N THR A 18 8.42 13.74 12.01
CA THR A 18 7.34 12.77 11.76
C THR A 18 7.31 12.47 10.27
N ILE A 19 7.29 11.17 9.92
CA ILE A 19 7.27 10.72 8.53
C ILE A 19 5.89 10.13 8.26
N PHE A 20 5.17 10.72 7.32
CA PHE A 20 3.94 10.16 6.78
C PHE A 20 4.29 9.28 5.58
N THR A 21 3.97 8.00 5.67
CA THR A 21 4.21 7.03 4.59
C THR A 21 2.90 6.39 4.16
N GLY A 22 2.90 5.81 2.97
CA GLY A 22 1.82 4.97 2.46
C GLY A 22 2.41 3.78 1.70
N ALA A 23 1.55 3.01 1.03
CA ALA A 23 1.96 1.79 0.32
C ALA A 23 3.10 2.01 -0.72
N GLY A 24 3.21 3.22 -1.28
CA GLY A 24 4.30 3.61 -2.18
C GLY A 24 5.71 3.45 -1.60
N MET A 25 5.88 3.44 -0.27
CA MET A 25 7.18 3.18 0.36
C MET A 25 7.66 1.73 0.13
N SER A 26 6.75 0.81 -0.18
CA SER A 26 7.05 -0.63 -0.34
C SER A 26 7.03 -1.12 -1.79
N THR A 27 6.71 -0.25 -2.77
CA THR A 27 6.61 -0.64 -4.19
C THR A 27 7.95 -1.10 -4.75
N GLU A 28 9.05 -0.46 -4.36
CA GLU A 28 10.40 -0.86 -4.74
C GLU A 28 10.84 -2.20 -4.11
N SER A 29 10.14 -2.66 -3.07
CA SER A 29 10.33 -4.00 -2.47
C SER A 29 9.44 -5.06 -3.12
N GLY A 30 8.74 -4.74 -4.21
CA GLY A 30 7.86 -5.66 -4.93
C GLY A 30 6.46 -5.81 -4.31
N ILE A 31 6.10 -5.03 -3.28
CA ILE A 31 4.75 -5.02 -2.71
C ILE A 31 3.94 -3.96 -3.47
N PRO A 32 2.88 -4.34 -4.21
CA PRO A 32 2.11 -3.38 -5.00
C PRO A 32 1.40 -2.39 -4.09
N ASP A 33 1.30 -1.13 -4.54
CA ASP A 33 0.41 -0.16 -3.91
C ASP A 33 -1.06 -0.40 -4.29
N PHE A 34 -1.94 0.46 -3.79
CA PHE A 34 -3.37 0.32 -4.06
C PHE A 34 -3.81 0.92 -5.41
N ARG A 35 -3.26 2.08 -5.81
CA ARG A 35 -3.90 2.98 -6.80
C ARG A 35 -3.05 3.36 -8.01
N SER A 36 -1.78 2.96 -8.06
CA SER A 36 -0.97 3.17 -9.26
C SER A 36 -1.46 2.29 -10.42
N LYS A 37 -0.94 2.53 -11.63
CA LYS A 37 -1.30 1.79 -12.85
C LYS A 37 -1.22 0.25 -12.68
N ASN A 38 -0.26 -0.23 -11.89
CA ASN A 38 -0.05 -1.66 -11.62
C ASN A 38 -0.50 -2.06 -10.19
N GLY A 39 -1.17 -1.16 -9.47
CA GLY A 39 -1.64 -1.39 -8.10
C GLY A 39 -2.86 -2.31 -8.02
N ILE A 40 -3.28 -2.63 -6.80
CA ILE A 40 -4.37 -3.57 -6.53
C ILE A 40 -5.67 -3.20 -7.26
N TYR A 41 -6.02 -1.91 -7.33
CA TYR A 41 -7.30 -1.45 -7.88
C TYR A 41 -7.36 -1.55 -9.41
N SER A 42 -6.23 -1.67 -10.09
CA SER A 42 -6.24 -1.90 -11.55
C SER A 42 -6.37 -3.38 -11.91
N GLN A 43 -6.20 -4.28 -10.94
CA GLN A 43 -6.26 -5.73 -11.13
C GLN A 43 -7.59 -6.34 -10.65
N GLU A 44 -8.34 -5.64 -9.80
CA GLU A 44 -9.60 -6.11 -9.24
C GLU A 44 -10.62 -4.96 -9.18
N GLU A 45 -11.84 -5.21 -9.69
CA GLU A 45 -12.94 -4.26 -9.58
C GLU A 45 -13.60 -4.32 -8.19
N ASN A 46 -14.19 -3.21 -7.74
CA ASN A 46 -14.95 -3.15 -6.48
C ASN A 46 -14.16 -3.53 -5.21
N VAL A 47 -12.83 -3.36 -5.21
CA VAL A 47 -11.96 -3.64 -4.05
C VAL A 47 -12.46 -2.93 -2.79
N GLU A 48 -12.86 -1.66 -2.89
CA GLU A 48 -13.38 -0.91 -1.74
C GLU A 48 -14.65 -1.53 -1.15
N HIS A 49 -15.52 -2.08 -2.00
CA HIS A 49 -16.72 -2.79 -1.54
C HIS A 49 -16.35 -4.08 -0.82
N TYR A 50 -15.48 -4.90 -1.42
CA TYR A 50 -15.07 -6.18 -0.85
C TYR A 50 -14.29 -6.03 0.46
N LEU A 51 -13.54 -4.93 0.61
CA LEU A 51 -12.77 -4.63 1.83
C LEU A 51 -13.57 -3.82 2.87
N SER A 52 -14.84 -3.52 2.60
CA SER A 52 -15.68 -2.78 3.55
C SER A 52 -16.11 -3.64 4.74
N GLU A 53 -16.28 -2.99 5.89
CA GLU A 53 -16.87 -3.59 7.10
C GLU A 53 -18.25 -4.19 6.80
N TYR A 54 -19.09 -3.47 6.05
CA TYR A 54 -20.41 -3.94 5.63
C TYR A 54 -20.34 -5.30 4.91
N TYR A 55 -19.45 -5.42 3.94
CA TYR A 55 -19.31 -6.66 3.18
C TYR A 55 -18.78 -7.80 4.03
N PHE A 56 -17.82 -7.51 4.92
CA PHE A 56 -17.30 -8.46 5.89
C PHE A 56 -18.41 -9.05 6.78
N HIS A 57 -19.26 -8.20 7.36
CA HIS A 57 -20.34 -8.65 8.24
C HIS A 57 -21.45 -9.40 7.49
N LYS A 58 -21.78 -8.97 6.26
CA LYS A 58 -22.85 -9.59 5.47
C LYS A 58 -22.41 -10.91 4.82
N ASN A 59 -21.16 -11.03 4.39
CA ASN A 59 -20.64 -12.16 3.61
C ASN A 59 -19.25 -12.63 4.10
N PRO A 60 -19.09 -13.06 5.37
CA PRO A 60 -17.76 -13.30 5.95
C PRO A 60 -16.95 -14.37 5.24
N LYS A 61 -17.59 -15.44 4.73
CA LYS A 61 -16.91 -16.50 3.98
C LYS A 61 -16.36 -15.98 2.64
N ASP A 62 -17.17 -15.21 1.90
CA ASP A 62 -16.74 -14.66 0.61
C ASP A 62 -15.70 -13.56 0.80
N PHE A 63 -15.87 -12.70 1.81
CA PHE A 63 -14.85 -11.71 2.21
C PHE A 63 -13.47 -12.36 2.33
N TRP A 64 -13.35 -13.46 3.10
CA TRP A 64 -12.04 -14.11 3.28
C TRP A 64 -11.49 -14.74 2.00
N ALA A 65 -12.36 -15.23 1.10
CA ALA A 65 -11.95 -15.71 -0.21
C ALA A 65 -11.40 -14.56 -1.08
N LYS A 66 -12.12 -13.43 -1.13
CA LYS A 66 -11.74 -12.22 -1.87
C LYS A 66 -10.48 -11.58 -1.29
N PHE A 67 -10.41 -11.42 0.03
CA PHE A 67 -9.27 -10.84 0.72
C PHE A 67 -7.97 -11.59 0.40
N LYS A 68 -8.00 -12.92 0.51
CA LYS A 68 -6.84 -13.74 0.12
C LYS A 68 -6.45 -13.56 -1.33
N ARG A 69 -7.42 -13.48 -2.25
CA ARG A 69 -7.18 -13.25 -3.68
C ARG A 69 -6.54 -11.88 -3.94
N ILE A 70 -7.11 -10.83 -3.36
CA ILE A 70 -6.66 -9.44 -3.49
C ILE A 70 -5.23 -9.27 -2.97
N PHE A 71 -4.94 -9.82 -1.78
CA PHE A 71 -3.64 -9.75 -1.14
C PHE A 71 -2.83 -11.03 -1.33
N SER A 72 -3.03 -11.77 -2.43
CA SER A 72 -2.16 -12.88 -2.79
C SER A 72 -0.78 -12.33 -3.18
N VAL A 73 0.02 -12.01 -2.16
CA VAL A 73 1.37 -11.53 -2.32
C VAL A 73 2.21 -12.69 -2.85
N LYS A 74 2.72 -12.56 -4.08
CA LYS A 74 3.83 -13.38 -4.54
C LYS A 74 5.06 -12.93 -3.78
N ILE A 75 5.28 -13.48 -2.59
CA ILE A 75 6.56 -13.30 -1.90
C ILE A 75 7.61 -13.98 -2.80
N PRO A 76 8.62 -13.26 -3.29
CA PRO A 76 9.72 -13.89 -4.00
C PRO A 76 10.33 -14.93 -3.06
N THR A 77 10.32 -16.22 -3.45
CA THR A 77 10.88 -17.31 -2.64
C THR A 77 12.41 -17.37 -2.70
N THR A 78 13.03 -16.33 -3.26
CA THR A 78 14.48 -16.18 -3.38
C THR A 78 14.91 -15.01 -2.51
N TRP A 79 15.37 -15.33 -1.30
CA TRP A 79 16.22 -14.45 -0.49
C TRP A 79 17.67 -14.70 -0.87
#